data_AF-A0A0E9M254-F1
#
_entry.id   AF-A0A0E9M254-F1
#
_cell.length_a   1.000
_cell.length_b   1.000
_cell.length_c   1.000
_cell.angle_alpha   90.00
_cell.angle_beta   90.00
_cell.angle_gamma   90.00
#
_symmetry.space_group_name_H-M   'P 1'
#
loop_
_entity.id
_entity.type
_entity.pdbx_description
1 polymer ?
#
loop_
_entity_poly.entity_id
_entity_poly.type
_entity_poly.pdbx_seq_one_letter_code
_entity_poly.pdbx_strand_id
1 'polypeptide(L)'
;MLLWQADHRRLLSRYTGLELAKWVAEGLGKDDQVVIPQLPLELTSPEGIAHLEAEMASPILLKTPWSASGRGLFKIRSRQEKAAANPWVLGKLKQQGALLAEPWLDKLQDLSFHFWVEEEGIQFLGTTYFNTDKDGQFLGCYTTSPTIDLVGSEVRKEMVDHAIPLLWKGLKGMNLNRRYRGPVGIDGLFFKTPEDGVKLHPCIEVNLRYTMGLVNLSMAKYLHPDSVGYWSIQRIRSVEWQAMQMQNPARLVDGKWRQGVFMLTPPPKTEGLMALLVLR
;
A
#
# COMPACT_ATOMS: atom_id res chain seq x y z
N MET A 1 23.46 -4.34 17.50
CA MET A 1 23.08 -3.26 16.58
C MET A 1 23.52 -3.69 15.19
N LEU A 2 22.58 -4.02 14.29
CA LEU A 2 22.94 -4.42 12.91
C LEU A 2 23.53 -3.20 12.20
N LEU A 3 24.76 -3.32 11.70
CA LEU A 3 25.43 -2.26 10.95
C LEU A 3 24.81 -2.15 9.55
N TRP A 4 24.69 -0.92 9.04
CA TRP A 4 24.24 -0.69 7.67
C TRP A 4 25.23 -1.32 6.66
N GLN A 5 24.73 -2.16 5.77
CA GLN A 5 25.48 -2.75 4.67
C GLN A 5 24.95 -2.23 3.33
N ALA A 6 25.79 -2.19 2.30
CA ALA A 6 25.39 -1.73 0.97
C ALA A 6 24.18 -2.51 0.43
N ASP A 7 24.08 -3.80 0.74
CA ASP A 7 22.97 -4.66 0.30
C ASP A 7 21.63 -4.29 0.94
N HIS A 8 21.63 -3.69 2.14
CA HIS A 8 20.41 -3.19 2.77
C HIS A 8 19.77 -2.07 1.94
N ARG A 9 20.59 -1.30 1.21
CA ARG A 9 20.08 -0.24 0.33
C ARG A 9 19.16 -0.80 -0.73
N ARG A 10 19.55 -1.91 -1.38
CA ARG A 10 18.71 -2.53 -2.42
C ARG A 10 17.50 -3.22 -1.81
N LEU A 11 17.68 -3.90 -0.68
CA LEU A 11 16.61 -4.60 0.04
C LEU A 11 15.50 -3.67 0.56
N LEU A 12 15.84 -2.45 0.97
CA LEU A 12 14.89 -1.44 1.48
C LEU A 12 14.42 -0.46 0.40
N SER A 13 14.41 -0.90 -0.87
CA SER A 13 14.03 -0.08 -2.01
C SER A 13 12.89 -0.71 -2.81
N ARG A 14 12.37 0.04 -3.78
CA ARG A 14 11.35 -0.48 -4.71
C ARG A 14 11.82 -1.65 -5.57
N TYR A 15 13.14 -1.94 -5.63
CA TYR A 15 13.64 -3.15 -6.29
C TYR A 15 13.18 -4.44 -5.61
N THR A 16 12.93 -4.43 -4.30
CA THR A 16 12.34 -5.57 -3.58
C THR A 16 10.91 -5.83 -4.05
N GLY A 17 10.14 -4.76 -4.29
CA GLY A 17 8.82 -4.85 -4.90
C GLY A 17 8.87 -5.37 -6.33
N LEU A 18 9.83 -4.91 -7.14
CA LEU A 18 10.04 -5.44 -8.49
C LEU A 18 10.44 -6.92 -8.49
N GLU A 19 11.34 -7.33 -7.58
CA GLU A 19 11.74 -8.74 -7.42
C GLU A 19 10.53 -9.61 -7.05
N LEU A 20 9.73 -9.17 -6.08
CA LEU A 20 8.51 -9.89 -5.69
C LEU A 20 7.48 -9.93 -6.82
N ALA A 21 7.26 -8.82 -7.52
CA ALA A 21 6.32 -8.74 -8.63
C ALA A 21 6.66 -9.73 -9.76
N LYS A 22 7.95 -9.95 -10.04
CA LYS A 22 8.40 -10.97 -11.01
C LYS A 22 7.96 -12.37 -10.60
N TRP A 23 8.25 -12.76 -9.35
CA TRP A 23 7.83 -14.06 -8.83
C TRP A 23 6.32 -14.25 -8.81
N VAL A 24 5.57 -13.21 -8.46
CA VAL A 24 4.11 -13.26 -8.45
C VAL A 24 3.59 -13.44 -9.86
N ALA A 25 4.14 -12.70 -10.84
CA ALA A 25 3.72 -12.79 -12.24
C ALA A 25 3.89 -14.19 -12.84
N GLU A 26 4.91 -14.95 -12.43
CA GLU A 26 5.11 -16.35 -12.86
C GLU A 26 3.98 -17.29 -12.42
N GLY A 27 3.28 -16.96 -11.34
CA GLY A 27 2.18 -17.75 -10.80
C GLY A 27 0.78 -17.33 -11.28
N LEU A 28 0.68 -16.25 -12.05
CA LEU A 28 -0.61 -15.71 -12.52
C LEU A 28 -1.13 -16.43 -13.76
N GLY A 29 -2.42 -16.74 -13.76
CA GLY A 29 -3.14 -17.19 -14.95
C GLY A 29 -3.45 -16.04 -15.92
N LYS A 30 -3.70 -16.38 -17.19
CA LYS A 30 -4.00 -15.39 -18.25
C LYS A 30 -5.34 -14.65 -18.03
N ASP A 31 -6.31 -15.32 -17.40
CA ASP A 31 -7.66 -14.79 -17.18
C ASP A 31 -7.93 -14.47 -15.70
N ASP A 32 -6.87 -14.28 -14.91
CA ASP A 32 -6.99 -14.01 -13.48
C ASP A 32 -7.56 -12.61 -13.22
N GLN A 33 -8.40 -12.52 -12.19
CA GLN A 33 -8.84 -11.25 -11.63
C GLN A 33 -7.73 -10.57 -10.81
N VAL A 34 -6.70 -11.33 -10.42
CA VAL A 34 -5.46 -10.82 -9.84
C VAL A 34 -4.44 -10.69 -10.96
N VAL A 35 -3.89 -9.50 -11.17
CA VAL A 35 -2.97 -9.24 -12.29
C VAL A 35 -1.84 -8.30 -11.89
N ILE A 36 -0.71 -8.43 -12.55
CA ILE A 36 0.31 -7.39 -12.60
C ILE A 36 0.29 -6.86 -14.04
N PRO A 37 -0.37 -5.70 -14.31
CA PRO A 37 -0.57 -5.21 -15.68
C PRO A 37 0.72 -5.06 -16.46
N GLN A 38 1.76 -4.60 -15.77
CA GLN A 38 3.12 -4.52 -16.30
C GLN A 38 4.10 -4.56 -15.14
N LEU A 39 5.19 -5.31 -15.30
CA LEU A 39 6.30 -5.25 -14.35
C LEU A 39 6.98 -3.86 -14.43
N PRO A 40 7.35 -3.24 -13.29
CA PRO A 40 8.04 -1.97 -13.32
C PRO A 40 9.30 -2.01 -14.20
N LEU A 41 9.40 -1.06 -15.12
CA LEU A 41 10.54 -0.91 -16.02
C LEU A 41 11.59 -0.01 -15.39
N GLU A 42 12.83 -0.50 -15.33
CA GLU A 42 13.95 0.28 -14.84
C GLU A 42 14.50 1.19 -15.95
N LEU A 43 14.54 2.50 -15.67
CA LEU A 43 15.04 3.54 -16.55
C LEU A 43 16.27 4.18 -15.94
N THR A 44 17.38 4.16 -16.67
CA THR A 44 18.67 4.68 -16.22
C THR A 44 19.16 5.87 -17.06
N SER A 45 18.43 6.23 -18.12
CA SER A 45 18.79 7.33 -19.01
C SER A 45 17.58 8.16 -19.47
N PRO A 46 17.77 9.45 -19.83
CA PRO A 46 16.73 10.26 -20.45
C PRO A 46 16.18 9.66 -21.75
N GLU A 47 17.05 9.00 -22.55
CA GLU A 47 16.65 8.33 -23.79
C GLU A 47 15.70 7.16 -23.51
N GLY A 48 15.93 6.41 -22.43
CA GLY A 48 15.02 5.35 -22.00
C GLY A 48 13.65 5.88 -21.57
N ILE A 49 13.61 7.06 -20.92
CA ILE A 49 12.35 7.73 -20.59
C ILE A 49 11.61 8.18 -21.86
N ALA A 50 12.33 8.77 -22.82
CA ALA A 50 11.74 9.21 -24.08
C ALA A 50 11.18 8.02 -24.89
N HIS A 51 11.90 6.90 -24.92
CA HIS A 51 11.42 5.67 -25.56
C HIS A 51 10.17 5.13 -24.84
N LEU A 52 10.16 5.10 -23.51
CA LEU A 52 8.97 4.70 -22.75
C LEU A 52 7.75 5.58 -23.09
N GLU A 53 7.91 6.90 -23.13
CA GLU A 53 6.81 7.82 -23.47
C GLU A 53 6.25 7.55 -24.89
N ALA A 54 7.10 7.08 -25.81
CA ALA A 54 6.72 6.74 -27.18
C ALA A 54 5.96 5.40 -27.29
N GLU A 55 6.33 4.41 -26.48
CA GLU A 55 5.80 3.04 -26.60
C GLU A 55 4.63 2.77 -25.63
N MET A 56 4.67 3.33 -24.43
CA MET A 56 3.73 3.01 -23.36
C MET A 56 2.53 3.97 -23.36
N ALA A 57 1.33 3.40 -23.14
CA ALA A 57 0.12 4.19 -22.97
C ALA A 57 0.19 5.03 -21.67
N SER A 58 -0.15 6.32 -21.79
CA SER A 58 -0.31 7.21 -20.64
C SER A 58 -1.67 6.99 -19.96
N PRO A 59 -1.81 7.26 -18.64
CA PRO A 59 -0.78 7.83 -17.77
C PRO A 59 0.24 6.81 -17.23
N ILE A 60 1.47 7.27 -17.02
CA ILE A 60 2.59 6.48 -16.50
C ILE A 60 3.03 7.08 -15.16
N LEU A 61 3.40 6.23 -14.21
CA LEU A 61 3.98 6.65 -12.94
C LEU A 61 5.49 6.34 -12.91
N LEU A 62 6.31 7.38 -12.75
CA LEU A 62 7.72 7.24 -12.42
C LEU A 62 7.90 7.25 -10.90
N LYS A 63 8.72 6.31 -10.43
CA LYS A 63 9.01 6.04 -9.03
C LYS A 63 10.51 6.05 -8.79
N THR A 64 11.00 6.91 -7.90
CA THR A 64 12.39 6.79 -7.43
C THR A 64 12.60 5.51 -6.63
N PRO A 65 13.71 4.77 -6.77
CA PRO A 65 13.91 3.51 -6.04
C PRO A 65 13.96 3.67 -4.51
N TRP A 66 14.51 4.79 -4.01
CA TRP A 66 14.68 5.06 -2.57
C TRP A 66 13.82 6.24 -2.11
N SER A 67 12.56 5.97 -1.84
CA SER A 67 11.61 6.95 -1.30
C SER A 67 10.54 6.25 -0.45
N ALA A 68 9.81 7.02 0.36
CA ALA A 68 8.72 6.51 1.19
C ALA A 68 7.59 7.55 1.29
N SER A 69 6.38 7.07 1.59
CA SER A 69 5.18 7.88 1.89
C SER A 69 4.79 8.83 0.75
N GLY A 70 4.55 8.29 -0.46
CA GLY A 70 4.10 9.09 -1.62
C GLY A 70 5.17 10.01 -2.25
N ARG A 71 6.35 10.14 -1.63
CA ARG A 71 7.45 10.95 -2.17
C ARG A 71 8.14 10.25 -3.34
N GLY A 72 8.80 11.04 -4.19
CA GLY A 72 9.58 10.52 -5.31
C GLY A 72 8.71 9.89 -6.40
N LEU A 73 7.50 10.43 -6.57
CA LEU A 73 6.55 10.07 -7.61
C LEU A 73 6.47 11.18 -8.66
N PHE A 74 6.37 10.80 -9.93
CA PHE A 74 6.08 11.73 -11.01
C PHE A 74 5.15 11.07 -12.01
N LYS A 75 3.96 11.64 -12.17
CA LYS A 75 2.94 11.12 -13.09
C LYS A 75 3.11 11.80 -14.44
N ILE A 76 3.45 11.01 -15.46
CA ILE A 76 3.42 11.40 -16.86
C ILE A 76 1.97 11.28 -17.33
N ARG A 77 1.27 12.41 -17.50
CA ARG A 77 -0.15 12.43 -17.88
C ARG A 77 -0.37 12.23 -19.36
N SER A 78 0.56 12.72 -20.17
CA SER A 78 0.54 12.60 -21.62
C SER A 78 1.94 12.78 -22.19
N ARG A 79 2.13 12.38 -23.44
CA ARG A 79 3.38 12.58 -24.20
C ARG A 79 3.82 14.05 -24.31
N GLN A 80 2.92 15.00 -24.03
CA GLN A 80 3.24 16.43 -24.10
C GLN A 80 4.04 16.92 -22.89
N GLU A 81 4.03 16.19 -21.77
CA GLU A 81 4.78 16.58 -20.56
C GLU A 81 6.30 16.45 -20.75
N LYS A 82 6.76 15.76 -21.81
CA LYS A 82 8.17 15.58 -22.18
C LYS A 82 9.00 15.23 -20.94
N ALA A 83 8.65 14.13 -20.26
CA ALA A 83 9.25 13.76 -18.99
C ALA A 83 10.78 13.59 -19.09
N ALA A 84 11.27 13.13 -20.24
CA ALA A 84 12.71 13.06 -20.54
C ALA A 84 13.45 14.41 -20.50
N ALA A 85 12.74 15.53 -20.65
CA ALA A 85 13.28 16.90 -20.55
C ALA A 85 12.89 17.62 -19.25
N ASN A 86 12.13 16.97 -18.36
CA ASN A 86 11.64 17.59 -17.14
C ASN A 86 12.77 17.73 -16.10
N PRO A 87 13.06 18.93 -15.56
CA PRO A 87 14.16 19.14 -14.63
C PRO A 87 14.05 18.31 -13.34
N TRP A 88 12.84 18.07 -12.84
CA TRP A 88 12.64 17.22 -11.67
C TRP A 88 12.99 15.77 -11.98
N VAL A 89 12.53 15.25 -13.12
CA VAL A 89 12.79 13.86 -13.56
C VAL A 89 14.28 13.64 -13.77
N LEU A 90 14.95 14.54 -14.50
CA LEU A 90 16.38 14.49 -14.74
C LEU A 90 17.19 14.61 -13.44
N GLY A 91 16.78 15.51 -12.54
CA GLY A 91 17.38 15.66 -11.22
C GLY A 91 17.27 14.40 -10.38
N LYS A 92 16.10 13.75 -10.36
CA LYS A 92 15.90 12.48 -9.65
C LYS A 92 16.62 11.31 -10.29
N LEU A 93 16.63 11.22 -11.61
CA LEU A 93 17.40 10.21 -12.34
C LEU A 93 18.89 10.32 -12.00
N LYS A 94 19.47 11.53 -12.07
CA LYS A 94 20.87 11.78 -11.69
C LYS A 94 21.14 11.46 -10.22
N GLN A 95 20.22 11.82 -9.31
CA GLN A 95 20.40 11.62 -7.87
C GLN A 95 20.31 10.14 -7.47
N GLN A 96 19.38 9.40 -8.08
CA GLN A 96 19.07 8.04 -7.68
C GLN A 96 19.84 7.02 -8.53
N GLY A 97 20.19 7.35 -9.77
CA GLY A 97 20.81 6.44 -10.75
C GLY A 97 19.79 5.65 -11.57
N ALA A 98 18.52 5.62 -11.15
CA ALA A 98 17.43 4.97 -11.87
C ALA A 98 16.07 5.55 -11.46
N LEU A 99 15.06 5.31 -12.29
CA LEU A 99 13.63 5.45 -12.00
C LEU A 99 12.94 4.14 -12.39
N LEU A 100 11.90 3.75 -11.66
CA LEU A 100 11.02 2.64 -12.04
C LEU A 100 9.74 3.22 -12.64
N ALA A 101 9.35 2.73 -13.81
CA ALA A 101 8.14 3.16 -14.49
C ALA A 101 7.09 2.05 -14.51
N GLU A 102 5.85 2.42 -14.23
CA GLU A 102 4.70 1.51 -14.23
C GLU A 102 3.44 2.22 -14.72
N PRO A 103 2.40 1.49 -15.15
CA PRO A 103 1.13 2.10 -15.54
C PRO A 103 0.50 2.82 -14.35
N TRP A 104 -0.05 4.01 -14.58
CA TRP A 104 -0.92 4.64 -13.60
C TRP A 104 -2.31 4.00 -13.69
N LEU A 105 -2.70 3.28 -12.65
CA LEU A 105 -3.97 2.56 -12.59
C LEU A 105 -5.10 3.44 -12.04
N ASP A 106 -6.33 3.21 -12.53
CA ASP A 106 -7.54 3.87 -12.02
C ASP A 106 -7.97 3.23 -10.68
N LYS A 107 -7.37 3.73 -9.60
CA LYS A 107 -7.49 3.17 -8.26
C LYS A 107 -8.92 3.25 -7.74
N LEU A 108 -9.44 2.10 -7.29
CA LEU A 108 -10.71 1.99 -6.56
C LEU A 108 -10.50 1.89 -5.04
N GLN A 109 -9.54 1.07 -4.58
CA GLN A 109 -9.30 0.85 -3.15
C GLN A 109 -7.88 0.32 -2.90
N ASP A 110 -7.14 0.95 -1.98
CA ASP A 110 -5.85 0.41 -1.52
C ASP A 110 -6.07 -0.71 -0.47
N LEU A 111 -5.19 -1.70 -0.50
CA LEU A 111 -5.11 -2.77 0.49
C LEU A 111 -3.65 -3.15 0.73
N SER A 112 -3.36 -3.83 1.83
CA SER A 112 -2.05 -4.40 2.08
C SER A 112 -2.11 -5.77 2.74
N PHE A 113 -1.19 -6.63 2.35
CA PHE A 113 -0.99 -7.97 2.85
C PHE A 113 0.20 -7.96 3.81
N HIS A 114 0.02 -8.47 5.02
CA HIS A 114 1.05 -8.44 6.06
C HIS A 114 1.58 -9.83 6.35
N PHE A 115 2.90 -9.93 6.44
CA PHE A 115 3.62 -11.15 6.76
C PHE A 115 4.64 -10.88 7.87
N TRP A 116 5.02 -11.95 8.57
CA TRP A 116 6.13 -11.97 9.50
C TRP A 116 7.18 -12.96 8.99
N VAL A 117 8.44 -12.51 8.92
CA VAL A 117 9.56 -13.31 8.42
C VAL A 117 10.48 -13.68 9.58
N GLU A 118 10.72 -14.97 9.75
CA GLU A 118 11.70 -15.56 10.67
C GLU A 118 12.61 -16.54 9.92
N GLU A 119 13.56 -17.20 10.60
CA GLU A 119 14.48 -18.14 9.93
C GLU A 119 13.71 -19.30 9.33
N GLU A 120 12.79 -19.81 10.13
CA GLU A 120 12.03 -21.04 9.94
C GLU A 120 10.99 -20.87 8.82
N GLY A 121 10.57 -19.63 8.55
CA GLY A 121 9.66 -19.36 7.46
C GLY A 121 9.01 -17.99 7.49
N ILE A 122 7.96 -17.90 6.68
CA ILE A 122 7.19 -16.68 6.45
C ILE A 122 5.74 -16.98 6.82
N GLN A 123 5.20 -16.23 7.77
CA GLN A 123 3.82 -16.36 8.25
C GLN A 123 2.97 -15.22 7.70
N PHE A 124 1.79 -15.53 7.17
CA PHE A 124 0.79 -14.52 6.84
C PHE A 124 0.07 -14.06 8.12
N LEU A 125 -0.08 -12.74 8.28
CA LEU A 125 -0.70 -12.11 9.44
C LEU A 125 -2.12 -11.59 9.17
N GLY A 126 -2.40 -11.19 7.93
CA GLY A 126 -3.71 -10.69 7.53
C GLY A 126 -3.66 -9.63 6.43
N THR A 127 -4.85 -9.24 5.99
CA THR A 127 -5.05 -8.19 4.98
C THR A 127 -5.71 -6.98 5.63
N THR A 128 -5.33 -5.78 5.21
CA THR A 128 -5.94 -4.52 5.66
C THR A 128 -6.30 -3.64 4.49
N TYR A 129 -7.32 -2.80 4.65
CA TYR A 129 -7.75 -1.82 3.64
C TYR A 129 -7.51 -0.43 4.17
N PHE A 130 -6.98 0.45 3.33
CA PHE A 130 -6.60 1.81 3.73
C PHE A 130 -6.87 2.81 2.62
N ASN A 131 -6.87 4.10 2.97
CA ASN A 131 -6.95 5.16 1.98
C ASN A 131 -5.70 6.02 1.99
N THR A 132 -5.39 6.52 0.81
CA THR A 132 -4.37 7.53 0.58
C THR A 132 -4.98 8.74 -0.12
N ASP A 133 -4.41 9.93 0.13
CA ASP A 133 -4.76 11.12 -0.61
C ASP A 133 -4.22 11.08 -2.06
N LYS A 134 -4.50 12.14 -2.83
CA LYS A 134 -4.05 12.28 -4.22
C LYS A 134 -2.52 12.26 -4.39
N ASP A 135 -1.78 12.57 -3.33
CA ASP A 135 -0.32 12.63 -3.29
C ASP A 135 0.28 11.34 -2.69
N GLY A 136 -0.57 10.35 -2.38
CA GLY A 136 -0.16 9.04 -1.83
C GLY A 136 0.11 9.06 -0.33
N GLN A 137 -0.30 10.09 0.41
CA GLN A 137 -0.16 10.14 1.86
C GLN A 137 -1.27 9.33 2.54
N PHE A 138 -0.91 8.58 3.57
CA PHE A 138 -1.83 7.76 4.34
C PHE A 138 -2.91 8.61 5.04
N LEU A 139 -4.18 8.26 4.86
CA LEU A 139 -5.32 8.90 5.49
C LEU A 139 -5.91 8.08 6.66
N GLY A 140 -5.82 6.76 6.60
CA GLY A 140 -6.42 5.87 7.60
C GLY A 140 -6.69 4.47 7.08
N CYS A 141 -7.11 3.56 7.97
CA CYS A 141 -7.53 2.20 7.60
C CYS A 141 -8.96 1.92 8.01
N TYR A 142 -9.62 1.07 7.22
CA TYR A 142 -10.87 0.44 7.58
C TYR A 142 -10.63 -0.68 8.58
N THR A 143 -11.57 -0.85 9.51
CA THR A 143 -11.55 -1.99 10.45
C THR A 143 -11.99 -3.30 9.80
N THR A 144 -12.75 -3.21 8.70
CA THR A 144 -13.27 -4.33 7.91
C THR A 144 -13.07 -4.05 6.42
N SER A 145 -13.36 -5.02 5.55
CA SER A 145 -13.35 -4.78 4.11
C SER A 145 -14.40 -3.72 3.74
N PRO A 146 -14.03 -2.61 3.06
CA PRO A 146 -14.98 -1.62 2.59
C PRO A 146 -15.75 -2.14 1.36
N THR A 147 -16.88 -1.50 1.06
CA THR A 147 -17.58 -1.69 -0.20
C THR A 147 -16.78 -1.07 -1.34
N ILE A 148 -16.71 -1.77 -2.47
CA ILE A 148 -16.22 -1.24 -3.75
C ILE A 148 -17.37 -1.39 -4.74
N ASP A 149 -17.91 -0.28 -5.23
CA ASP A 149 -19.19 -0.25 -5.97
C ASP A 149 -19.24 -1.17 -7.19
N LEU A 150 -18.09 -1.38 -7.85
CA LEU A 150 -17.97 -2.14 -9.09
C LEU A 150 -17.74 -3.65 -8.88
N VAL A 151 -17.64 -4.14 -7.64
CA VAL A 151 -17.34 -5.57 -7.38
C VAL A 151 -17.95 -6.06 -6.07
N GLY A 152 -18.66 -7.18 -6.13
CA GLY A 152 -19.30 -7.82 -4.95
C GLY A 152 -18.29 -8.27 -3.89
N SER A 153 -18.73 -8.38 -2.63
CA SER A 153 -17.87 -8.76 -1.50
C SER A 153 -17.21 -10.13 -1.68
N GLU A 154 -17.92 -11.09 -2.24
CA GLU A 154 -17.47 -12.47 -2.43
C GLU A 154 -16.34 -12.51 -3.46
N VAL A 155 -16.54 -11.86 -4.61
CA VAL A 155 -15.53 -11.76 -5.68
C VAL A 155 -14.28 -11.03 -5.15
N ARG A 156 -14.45 -9.92 -4.41
CA ARG A 156 -13.31 -9.25 -3.77
C ARG A 156 -12.53 -10.19 -2.84
N LYS A 157 -13.25 -10.99 -2.05
CA LYS A 157 -12.64 -11.94 -1.12
C LYS A 157 -11.86 -13.02 -1.88
N GLU A 158 -12.43 -13.57 -2.95
CA GLU A 158 -11.75 -14.55 -3.82
C GLU A 158 -10.47 -13.97 -4.43
N MET A 159 -10.48 -12.72 -4.91
CA MET A 159 -9.29 -12.04 -5.42
C MET A 159 -8.20 -11.92 -4.35
N VAL A 160 -8.56 -11.51 -3.12
CA VAL A 160 -7.62 -11.40 -1.99
C VAL A 160 -7.08 -12.78 -1.60
N ASP A 161 -7.96 -13.77 -1.49
CA ASP A 161 -7.60 -15.15 -1.12
C ASP A 161 -6.67 -15.80 -2.17
N HIS A 162 -6.86 -15.47 -3.45
CA HIS A 162 -5.95 -15.91 -4.54
C HIS A 162 -4.60 -15.20 -4.49
N ALA A 163 -4.55 -13.91 -4.12
CA ALA A 163 -3.31 -13.16 -4.03
C ALA A 163 -2.38 -13.65 -2.90
N ILE A 164 -2.94 -14.07 -1.75
CA ILE A 164 -2.16 -14.49 -0.57
C ILE A 164 -1.13 -15.60 -0.88
N PRO A 165 -1.49 -16.76 -1.45
CA PRO A 165 -0.54 -17.83 -1.74
C PRO A 165 0.48 -17.43 -2.81
N LEU A 166 0.12 -16.57 -3.77
CA LEU A 166 1.05 -16.05 -4.78
C LEU A 166 2.14 -15.19 -4.14
N LEU A 167 1.74 -14.23 -3.29
CA LEU A 167 2.65 -13.38 -2.55
C LEU A 167 3.56 -14.20 -1.62
N TRP A 168 2.98 -15.16 -0.88
CA TRP A 168 3.75 -16.04 0.00
C TRP A 168 4.79 -16.87 -0.75
N LYS A 169 4.41 -17.47 -1.89
CA LYS A 169 5.34 -18.20 -2.76
C LYS A 169 6.44 -17.29 -3.30
N GLY A 170 6.11 -16.05 -3.71
CA GLY A 170 7.10 -15.10 -4.20
C GLY A 170 8.08 -14.64 -3.13
N LEU A 171 7.62 -14.38 -1.91
CA LEU A 171 8.49 -14.07 -0.76
C LEU A 171 9.45 -15.23 -0.44
N LYS A 172 8.99 -16.48 -0.63
CA LYS A 172 9.85 -17.66 -0.53
C LYS A 172 10.83 -17.78 -1.69
N GLY A 173 10.38 -17.59 -2.92
CA GLY A 173 11.19 -17.69 -4.14
C GLY A 173 12.37 -16.71 -4.12
N MET A 174 12.16 -15.51 -3.59
CA MET A 174 13.22 -14.53 -3.38
C MET A 174 14.13 -14.83 -2.17
N ASN A 175 13.94 -15.93 -1.45
CA ASN A 175 14.70 -16.27 -0.24
C ASN A 175 14.73 -15.12 0.81
N LEU A 176 13.60 -14.43 1.02
CA LEU A 176 13.59 -13.24 1.87
C LEU A 176 14.01 -13.54 3.32
N ASN A 177 13.65 -14.71 3.86
CA ASN A 177 14.01 -15.14 5.22
C ASN A 177 15.52 -15.27 5.47
N ARG A 178 16.33 -15.36 4.41
CA ARG A 178 17.81 -15.34 4.52
C ARG A 178 18.39 -13.94 4.54
N ARG A 179 17.61 -12.92 4.16
CA ARG A 179 18.04 -11.52 4.00
C ARG A 179 17.39 -10.57 4.99
N TYR A 180 16.24 -10.92 5.55
CA TYR A 180 15.43 -10.07 6.42
C TYR A 180 14.69 -10.88 7.48
N ARG A 181 14.49 -10.28 8.66
CA ARG A 181 13.62 -10.79 9.73
C ARG A 181 12.74 -9.68 10.26
N GLY A 182 11.49 -10.00 10.54
CA GLY A 182 10.49 -9.09 11.05
C GLY A 182 9.36 -8.81 10.05
N PRO A 183 8.69 -7.65 10.17
CA PRO A 183 7.44 -7.37 9.47
C PRO A 183 7.63 -7.05 7.98
N VAL A 184 6.72 -7.56 7.16
CA VAL A 184 6.61 -7.27 5.74
C VAL A 184 5.19 -6.81 5.44
N GLY A 185 5.02 -5.59 4.95
CA GLY A 185 3.78 -5.10 4.37
C GLY A 185 3.90 -5.03 2.86
N ILE A 186 2.99 -5.65 2.13
CA ILE A 186 2.93 -5.59 0.67
C ILE A 186 1.67 -4.83 0.30
N ASP A 187 1.86 -3.65 -0.29
CA ASP A 187 0.73 -2.84 -0.74
C ASP A 187 0.23 -3.40 -2.07
N GLY A 188 -1.08 -3.35 -2.25
CA GLY A 188 -1.78 -3.65 -3.48
C GLY A 188 -2.95 -2.68 -3.66
N LEU A 189 -3.63 -2.77 -4.80
CA LEU A 189 -4.81 -1.97 -5.05
C LEU A 189 -5.81 -2.71 -5.93
N PHE A 190 -7.10 -2.47 -5.68
CA PHE A 190 -8.14 -2.71 -6.67
C PHE A 190 -8.18 -1.55 -7.63
N PHE A 191 -8.26 -1.84 -8.93
CA PHE A 191 -8.39 -0.83 -9.97
C PHE A 191 -9.46 -1.19 -10.99
N LYS A 192 -9.97 -0.16 -11.62
CA LYS A 192 -10.89 -0.26 -12.75
C LYS A 192 -10.11 -0.52 -14.04
N THR A 193 -10.55 -1.50 -14.82
CA THR A 193 -9.98 -1.78 -16.15
C THR A 193 -10.64 -0.90 -17.21
N PRO A 194 -10.01 -0.73 -18.40
CA PRO A 194 -10.62 -0.01 -19.52
C PRO A 194 -11.98 -0.59 -19.97
N GLU A 195 -12.22 -1.88 -19.74
CA GLU A 195 -13.46 -2.60 -20.08
C GLU A 195 -14.51 -2.54 -18.96
N ASP A 196 -14.42 -1.57 -18.05
CA ASP A 196 -15.29 -1.40 -16.87
C ASP A 196 -15.27 -2.58 -15.87
N GLY A 197 -14.26 -3.45 -15.95
CA GLY A 197 -14.02 -4.52 -14.98
C GLY A 197 -13.26 -4.05 -13.73
N VAL A 198 -13.18 -4.92 -12.73
CA VAL A 198 -12.33 -4.71 -11.54
C VAL A 198 -11.25 -5.79 -11.47
N LYS A 199 -10.01 -5.36 -11.28
CA LYS A 199 -8.87 -6.26 -11.06
C LYS A 199 -8.08 -5.87 -9.81
N LEU A 200 -7.34 -6.82 -9.25
CA LEU A 200 -6.46 -6.64 -8.09
C LEU A 200 -5.01 -6.68 -8.55
N HIS A 201 -4.26 -5.59 -8.31
CA HIS A 201 -2.81 -5.60 -8.36
C HIS A 201 -2.26 -5.97 -6.97
N PRO A 202 -1.66 -7.15 -6.77
CA PRO A 202 -1.34 -7.63 -5.43
C PRO A 202 -0.04 -7.06 -4.85
N CYS A 203 0.85 -6.50 -5.68
CA CYS A 203 2.19 -6.06 -5.26
C CYS A 203 2.64 -4.74 -5.94
N ILE A 204 2.21 -3.59 -5.44
CA ILE A 204 2.65 -2.26 -5.95
C ILE A 204 3.86 -1.70 -5.19
N GLU A 205 4.04 -2.09 -3.93
CA GLU A 205 5.15 -1.68 -3.07
C GLU A 205 5.37 -2.72 -1.96
N VAL A 206 6.63 -2.93 -1.57
CA VAL A 206 7.00 -3.80 -0.44
C VAL A 206 7.69 -2.97 0.63
N ASN A 207 7.18 -3.05 1.85
CA ASN A 207 7.62 -2.33 3.02
C ASN A 207 8.18 -3.32 4.06
N LEU A 208 9.51 -3.37 4.20
CA LEU A 208 10.20 -4.21 5.19
C LEU A 208 10.38 -3.48 6.53
N ARG A 209 9.25 -3.16 7.17
CA ARG A 209 9.17 -2.37 8.41
C ARG A 209 7.80 -2.52 9.05
N TYR A 210 7.67 -2.01 10.28
CA TYR A 210 6.35 -1.81 10.87
C TYR A 210 5.55 -0.81 10.02
N THR A 211 4.31 -1.17 9.68
CA THR A 211 3.39 -0.40 8.85
C THR A 211 2.12 -0.06 9.64
N MET A 212 1.34 0.90 9.14
CA MET A 212 0.03 1.21 9.72
C MET A 212 -0.96 0.04 9.60
N GLY A 213 -0.79 -0.83 8.60
CA GLY A 213 -1.58 -2.06 8.50
C GLY A 213 -1.37 -3.01 9.69
N LEU A 214 -0.15 -3.11 10.23
CA LEU A 214 0.07 -3.90 11.45
C LEU A 214 -0.61 -3.32 12.68
N VAL A 215 -0.69 -1.99 12.79
CA VAL A 215 -1.51 -1.34 13.83
C VAL A 215 -2.96 -1.77 13.67
N ASN A 216 -3.49 -1.72 12.44
CA ASN A 216 -4.87 -2.13 12.14
C ASN A 216 -5.14 -3.60 12.51
N LEU A 217 -4.24 -4.53 12.13
CA LEU A 217 -4.35 -5.94 12.51
C LEU A 217 -4.28 -6.14 14.02
N SER A 218 -3.41 -5.39 14.71
CA SER A 218 -3.31 -5.46 16.17
C SER A 218 -4.58 -4.98 16.88
N MET A 219 -5.33 -4.05 16.26
CA MET A 219 -6.60 -3.57 16.80
C MET A 219 -7.74 -4.56 16.63
N ALA A 220 -7.69 -5.43 15.60
CA ALA A 220 -8.78 -6.36 15.28
C ALA A 220 -9.21 -7.22 16.48
N LYS A 221 -8.27 -7.58 17.38
CA LYS A 221 -8.57 -8.35 18.59
C LYS A 221 -9.40 -7.58 19.63
N TYR A 222 -9.51 -6.26 19.55
CA TYR A 222 -10.33 -5.45 20.47
C TYR A 222 -11.70 -5.10 19.89
N LEU A 223 -11.89 -5.31 18.59
CA LEU A 223 -13.13 -4.98 17.89
C LEU A 223 -14.19 -6.05 18.10
N HIS A 224 -15.44 -5.63 18.22
CA HIS A 224 -16.59 -6.53 18.18
C HIS A 224 -16.79 -7.00 16.72
N PRO A 225 -17.17 -8.27 16.45
CA PRO A 225 -17.32 -8.77 15.07
C PRO A 225 -18.24 -7.92 14.19
N ASP A 226 -19.33 -7.39 14.75
CA ASP A 226 -20.27 -6.53 14.03
C ASP A 226 -19.85 -5.05 13.94
N SER A 227 -18.67 -4.69 14.47
CA SER A 227 -18.19 -3.31 14.41
C SER A 227 -17.65 -2.98 13.02
N VAL A 228 -18.07 -1.84 12.49
CA VAL A 228 -17.57 -1.30 11.24
C VAL A 228 -17.09 0.12 11.52
N GLY A 229 -15.91 0.43 11.02
CA GLY A 229 -15.33 1.72 11.30
C GLY A 229 -14.07 2.01 10.51
N TYR A 230 -13.48 3.14 10.88
CA TYR A 230 -12.31 3.69 10.22
C TYR A 230 -11.47 4.40 11.27
N TRP A 231 -10.17 4.16 11.24
CA TRP A 231 -9.23 4.92 12.06
C TRP A 231 -8.32 5.76 11.18
N SER A 232 -8.01 6.95 11.65
CA SER A 232 -7.20 7.94 10.95
C SER A 232 -6.25 8.64 11.90
N ILE A 233 -5.21 9.25 11.32
CA ILE A 233 -4.36 10.21 12.01
C ILE A 233 -4.68 11.56 11.43
N GLN A 234 -5.15 12.49 12.26
CA GLN A 234 -5.51 13.82 11.79
C GLN A 234 -5.11 14.89 12.81
N ARG A 235 -4.87 16.10 12.31
CA ARG A 235 -4.71 17.28 13.15
C ARG A 235 -6.10 17.74 13.58
N ILE A 236 -6.37 17.75 14.88
CA ILE A 236 -7.69 18.01 15.45
C ILE A 236 -7.60 18.91 16.68
N ARG A 237 -8.59 19.79 16.85
CA ARG A 237 -8.72 20.64 18.04
C ARG A 237 -9.42 19.91 19.18
N SER A 238 -9.18 20.32 20.42
CA SER A 238 -9.77 19.69 21.60
C SER A 238 -11.29 19.68 21.56
N VAL A 239 -11.88 20.81 21.19
CA VAL A 239 -13.34 20.97 21.03
C VAL A 239 -13.93 20.02 19.98
N GLU A 240 -13.19 19.68 18.93
CA GLU A 240 -13.66 18.84 17.83
C GLU A 240 -13.70 17.38 18.24
N TRP A 241 -12.61 16.84 18.80
CA TRP A 241 -12.60 15.43 19.21
C TRP A 241 -13.56 15.17 20.39
N GLN A 242 -13.72 16.15 21.28
CA GLN A 242 -14.70 16.10 22.37
C GLN A 242 -16.13 16.06 21.82
N ALA A 243 -16.45 16.90 20.84
CA ALA A 243 -17.76 16.90 20.18
C ALA A 243 -18.03 15.56 19.49
N MET A 244 -17.05 15.00 18.77
CA MET A 244 -17.18 13.67 18.14
C MET A 244 -17.49 12.58 19.18
N GLN A 245 -16.82 12.59 20.33
CA GLN A 245 -17.04 11.61 21.39
C GLN A 245 -18.40 11.77 22.08
N MET A 246 -18.88 13.01 22.26
CA MET A 246 -20.23 13.25 22.80
C MET A 246 -21.33 12.80 21.83
N GLN A 247 -21.12 13.02 20.52
CA GLN A 247 -22.08 12.63 19.48
C GLN A 247 -22.11 11.11 19.23
N ASN A 248 -20.97 10.45 19.39
CA ASN A 248 -20.84 9.00 19.20
C ASN A 248 -20.03 8.38 20.35
N PRO A 249 -20.66 8.18 21.53
CA PRO A 249 -19.98 7.72 22.73
C PRO A 249 -19.51 6.28 22.61
N ALA A 250 -18.36 5.98 23.23
CA ALA A 250 -17.78 4.64 23.24
C ALA A 250 -18.71 3.63 23.92
N ARG A 251 -19.05 2.57 23.19
CA ARG A 251 -19.84 1.44 23.67
C ARG A 251 -19.07 0.16 23.51
N LEU A 252 -19.01 -0.61 24.60
CA LEU A 252 -18.46 -1.95 24.61
C LEU A 252 -19.58 -2.99 24.68
N VAL A 253 -19.35 -4.13 24.04
CA VAL A 253 -20.15 -5.35 24.17
C VAL A 253 -19.17 -6.48 24.42
N ASP A 254 -19.35 -7.23 25.51
CA ASP A 254 -18.47 -8.33 25.94
C ASP A 254 -16.98 -7.95 26.01
N GLY A 255 -16.70 -6.72 26.49
CA GLY A 255 -15.33 -6.20 26.58
C GLY A 255 -14.69 -5.82 25.25
N LYS A 256 -15.43 -5.87 24.13
CA LYS A 256 -15.00 -5.46 22.78
C LYS A 256 -15.60 -4.12 22.38
N TRP A 257 -14.87 -3.34 21.59
CA TRP A 257 -15.33 -2.06 21.04
C TRP A 257 -16.40 -2.30 19.97
N ARG A 258 -17.64 -1.86 20.23
CA ARG A 258 -18.79 -2.09 19.35
C ARG A 258 -19.14 -0.88 18.50
N GLN A 259 -19.12 0.30 19.10
CA GLN A 259 -19.58 1.56 18.54
C GLN A 259 -18.91 2.72 19.28
N GLY A 260 -18.78 3.88 18.65
CA GLY A 260 -18.27 5.09 19.29
C GLY A 260 -16.92 5.56 18.77
N VAL A 261 -16.45 6.68 19.34
CA VAL A 261 -15.13 7.25 19.07
C VAL A 261 -14.14 6.81 20.15
N PHE A 262 -13.06 6.17 19.71
CA PHE A 262 -11.97 5.68 20.55
C PHE A 262 -10.68 6.42 20.22
N MET A 263 -9.96 6.82 21.26
CA MET A 263 -8.69 7.52 21.12
C MET A 263 -7.56 6.49 21.11
N LEU A 264 -6.78 6.44 20.03
CA LEU A 264 -5.67 5.49 19.89
C LEU A 264 -4.33 6.09 20.37
N THR A 265 -4.29 7.42 20.52
CA THR A 265 -3.18 8.16 21.12
C THR A 265 -3.71 9.14 22.17
N PRO A 266 -2.88 9.61 23.11
CA PRO A 266 -3.27 10.67 24.04
C PRO A 266 -3.83 11.90 23.29
N PRO A 267 -5.01 12.43 23.67
CA PRO A 267 -5.63 13.55 22.98
C PRO A 267 -4.82 14.86 23.19
N PRO A 268 -4.76 15.74 22.19
CA PRO A 268 -4.10 17.04 22.34
C PRO A 268 -4.88 17.95 23.31
N LYS A 269 -4.16 18.76 24.09
CA LYS A 269 -4.76 19.72 25.04
C LYS A 269 -5.53 20.84 24.33
N THR A 270 -5.02 21.32 23.19
CA THR A 270 -5.61 22.42 22.41
C THR A 270 -5.81 22.01 20.95
N GLU A 271 -4.73 21.65 20.28
CA GLU A 271 -4.74 21.18 18.89
C GLU A 271 -3.48 20.34 18.66
N GLY A 272 -3.61 19.26 17.88
CA GLY A 272 -2.47 18.42 17.56
C GLY A 272 -2.84 17.22 16.72
N LEU A 273 -1.83 16.43 16.36
CA LEU A 273 -2.04 15.14 15.71
C LEU A 273 -2.60 14.14 16.71
N MET A 274 -3.64 13.42 16.29
CA MET A 274 -4.29 12.39 17.08
C MET A 274 -4.67 11.23 16.18
N ALA A 275 -4.39 10.01 16.63
CA ALA A 275 -4.98 8.81 16.05
C ALA A 275 -6.31 8.54 16.76
N LEU A 276 -7.39 8.42 15.99
CA LEU A 276 -8.71 8.08 16.49
C LEU A 276 -9.33 6.98 15.64
N LEU A 277 -10.17 6.17 16.28
CA LEU A 277 -11.00 5.16 15.66
C LEU A 277 -12.45 5.57 15.81
N VAL A 278 -13.20 5.57 14.70
CA VAL A 278 -14.64 5.84 14.68
C VAL A 278 -15.36 4.56 14.28
N LEU A 279 -16.14 3.99 15.20
CA LEU A 279 -17.02 2.84 14.98
C LEU A 279 -18.48 3.30 14.87
N ARG A 280 -19.20 2.75 13.90
CA ARG A 280 -20.63 3.00 13.67
C ARG A 280 -21.51 1.87 14.19
#